data_AF-A0A6A5QLX6-F1
#
_entry.id   AF-A0A6A5QLX6-F1
#
_cell.length_a   1.000
_cell.length_b   1.000
_cell.length_c   1.000
_cell.angle_alpha   90.00
_cell.angle_beta   90.00
_cell.angle_gamma   90.00
#
_symmetry.space_group_name_H-M   'P 1'
#
loop_
_entity.id
_entity.type
_entity.pdbx_description
1 polymer ?
#
loop_
_entity_poly.entity_id
_entity_poly.type
_entity_poly.pdbx_seq_one_letter_code
_entity_poly.pdbx_strand_id
1 'polypeptide(L)'
;MTPAIVQALETADQLCPSDYANLQRPTEPALANAQPGNPVSHTQLINLSKLLKKHAPTTLSSLLAHTSLYTPPAPPRAPKSPEYTALMARLRADQEALSYARMLHPPPPRESFSARFPSAANFSVGASAAPDSLDDDLSYEDVHRQIILIINILVSIVCVAVFVWVAARHWSVGKRLGLSMAGSVGIAVAEVVVYAGYVRKVQDAKRVERRKPEIKEIVRSWVIDKGDEKEEVVVVAKGEADGVRFRRGKHR
;
A
#
# COMPACT_ATOMS: atom_id res chain seq x y z
N MET A 1 -20.33 5.00 -28.67
CA MET A 1 -19.70 4.89 -30.00
C MET A 1 -18.36 5.57 -29.85
N THR A 2 -17.34 5.05 -30.51
CA THR A 2 -16.03 5.72 -30.57
C THR A 2 -16.02 6.66 -31.77
N PRO A 3 -15.14 7.67 -31.83
CA PRO A 3 -15.02 8.53 -33.00
C PRO A 3 -14.74 7.73 -34.29
N ALA A 4 -13.98 6.64 -34.20
CA ALA A 4 -13.74 5.73 -35.32
C ALA A 4 -15.03 5.07 -35.83
N ILE A 5 -15.95 4.69 -34.95
CA ILE A 5 -17.25 4.13 -35.34
C ILE A 5 -18.14 5.20 -36.00
N VAL A 6 -18.11 6.44 -35.50
CA VAL A 6 -18.88 7.54 -36.10
C VAL A 6 -18.39 7.84 -37.52
N GLN A 7 -17.07 7.94 -37.73
CA GLN A 7 -16.48 8.07 -39.06
C GLN A 7 -16.82 6.88 -39.97
N ALA A 8 -16.83 5.68 -39.42
CA ALA A 8 -17.18 4.47 -40.16
C ALA A 8 -18.67 4.45 -40.57
N LEU A 9 -19.56 5.03 -39.76
CA LEU A 9 -20.98 5.22 -40.11
C LEU A 9 -21.15 6.30 -41.19
N GLU A 10 -20.44 7.43 -41.08
CA GLU A 10 -20.48 8.50 -42.09
C GLU A 10 -19.98 8.03 -43.46
N THR A 11 -18.87 7.28 -43.48
CA THR A 11 -18.34 6.68 -44.71
C THR A 11 -19.27 5.63 -45.30
N ALA A 12 -19.95 4.84 -44.46
CA ALA A 12 -20.96 3.88 -44.93
C ALA A 12 -22.18 4.58 -45.56
N ASP A 13 -22.63 5.70 -44.98
CA ASP A 13 -23.74 6.49 -45.50
C ASP A 13 -23.40 7.12 -46.86
N GLN A 14 -22.18 7.67 -47.00
CA GLN A 14 -21.71 8.24 -48.27
C GLN A 14 -21.52 7.21 -49.38
N LEU A 15 -21.07 6.00 -49.05
CA LEU A 15 -20.76 4.98 -50.05
C LEU A 15 -22.00 4.17 -50.45
N CYS A 16 -22.90 3.85 -49.52
CA CYS A 16 -24.01 2.93 -49.74
C CYS A 16 -25.25 3.29 -48.88
N PRO A 17 -26.04 4.30 -49.27
CA PRO A 17 -27.20 4.75 -48.49
C PRO A 17 -28.31 3.69 -48.39
N SER A 18 -28.46 2.83 -49.40
CA SER A 18 -29.44 1.74 -49.41
C SER A 18 -29.11 0.64 -48.39
N ASP A 19 -27.83 0.29 -48.26
CA ASP A 19 -27.37 -0.75 -47.33
C ASP A 19 -27.27 -0.20 -45.90
N TYR A 20 -27.02 1.11 -45.74
CA TYR A 20 -27.05 1.79 -44.46
C TYR A 20 -28.43 1.73 -43.80
N ALA A 21 -29.51 1.88 -44.56
CA ALA A 21 -30.88 1.75 -44.05
C ALA A 21 -31.16 0.36 -43.44
N ASN A 22 -30.51 -0.70 -43.94
CA ASN A 22 -30.63 -2.07 -43.41
C ASN A 22 -29.90 -2.29 -42.07
N LEU A 23 -29.04 -1.35 -41.65
CA LEU A 23 -28.37 -1.40 -40.35
C LEU A 23 -29.31 -1.01 -39.19
N GLN A 24 -30.38 -0.28 -39.49
CA GLN A 24 -31.31 0.20 -38.47
C GLN A 24 -32.43 -0.82 -38.26
N ARG A 25 -32.50 -1.38 -37.04
CA ARG A 25 -33.56 -2.30 -36.62
C ARG A 25 -34.36 -1.68 -35.48
N PRO A 26 -35.67 -1.97 -35.39
CA PRO A 26 -36.56 -1.36 -34.39
C PRO A 26 -36.21 -1.73 -32.94
N THR A 27 -35.47 -2.82 -32.72
CA THR A 27 -35.03 -3.30 -31.39
C THR A 27 -33.63 -2.83 -30.98
N GLU A 28 -32.95 -2.07 -31.83
CA GLU A 28 -31.54 -1.69 -31.66
C GLU A 28 -31.40 -0.16 -31.47
N PRO A 29 -30.29 0.34 -30.90
CA PRO A 29 -30.11 1.78 -30.70
C PRO A 29 -30.10 2.55 -32.03
N ALA A 30 -30.71 3.73 -32.03
CA ALA A 30 -30.85 4.56 -33.23
C ALA A 30 -29.49 5.07 -33.73
N LEU A 31 -29.25 4.92 -35.04
CA LEU A 31 -28.01 5.32 -35.70
C LEU A 31 -28.08 6.74 -36.31
N ALA A 32 -29.29 7.31 -36.43
CA ALA A 32 -29.56 8.59 -37.11
C ALA A 32 -28.84 9.82 -36.50
N ASN A 33 -28.42 9.75 -35.23
CA ASN A 33 -27.66 10.80 -34.56
C ASN A 33 -26.40 10.18 -33.92
N ALA A 34 -25.53 9.62 -34.76
CA ALA A 34 -24.28 9.02 -34.30
C ALA A 34 -23.36 10.07 -33.68
N GLN A 35 -23.11 9.95 -32.37
CA GLN A 35 -22.18 10.81 -31.63
C GLN A 35 -21.24 9.95 -30.77
N PRO A 36 -20.00 10.41 -30.51
CA PRO A 36 -19.12 9.76 -29.56
C PRO A 36 -19.84 9.61 -28.20
N GLY A 37 -19.82 8.41 -27.63
CA GLY A 37 -20.54 8.08 -26.38
C GLY A 37 -21.91 7.41 -26.55
N ASN A 38 -22.60 7.53 -27.69
CA ASN A 38 -23.91 6.88 -27.87
C ASN A 38 -23.84 5.34 -27.87
N PRO A 39 -24.84 4.58 -27.40
CA PRO A 39 -24.77 3.13 -27.41
C PRO A 39 -24.76 2.56 -28.85
N VAL A 40 -24.02 1.48 -29.09
CA VAL A 40 -24.06 0.69 -30.34
C VAL A 40 -24.31 -0.76 -29.98
N SER A 41 -25.16 -1.46 -30.73
CA SER A 41 -25.29 -2.90 -30.57
C SER A 41 -24.13 -3.66 -31.23
N HIS A 42 -23.84 -4.84 -30.72
CA HIS A 42 -22.81 -5.72 -31.30
C HIS A 42 -23.16 -6.15 -32.73
N THR A 43 -24.45 -6.41 -33.01
CA THR A 43 -24.96 -6.79 -34.33
C THR A 43 -24.77 -5.67 -35.35
N GLN A 44 -24.99 -4.42 -34.97
CA GLN A 44 -24.74 -3.24 -35.82
C GLN A 44 -23.26 -3.13 -36.19
N LEU A 45 -22.34 -3.31 -35.24
CA LEU A 45 -20.91 -3.27 -35.50
C LEU A 45 -20.45 -4.37 -36.47
N ILE A 46 -21.00 -5.58 -36.33
CA ILE A 46 -20.70 -6.68 -37.26
C ILE A 46 -21.19 -6.33 -38.67
N ASN A 47 -22.44 -5.88 -38.81
CA ASN A 47 -23.01 -5.56 -40.11
C ASN A 47 -22.28 -4.39 -40.78
N LEU A 48 -21.95 -3.34 -40.02
CA LEU A 48 -21.13 -2.22 -40.47
C LEU A 48 -19.77 -2.71 -41.00
N SER A 49 -19.07 -3.56 -40.24
CA SER A 49 -17.77 -4.09 -40.68
C SER A 49 -17.86 -4.92 -41.97
N LYS A 50 -18.96 -5.66 -42.18
CA LYS A 50 -19.21 -6.44 -43.40
C LYS A 50 -19.50 -5.53 -44.59
N LEU A 51 -20.24 -4.45 -44.39
CA LEU A 51 -20.50 -3.45 -45.43
C LEU A 51 -19.22 -2.75 -45.84
N LEU A 52 -18.46 -2.23 -44.87
CA LEU A 52 -17.23 -1.51 -45.18
C LEU A 52 -16.17 -2.43 -45.79
N LYS A 53 -16.08 -3.71 -45.43
CA LYS A 53 -15.13 -4.65 -46.05
C LYS A 53 -15.27 -4.76 -47.57
N LYS A 54 -16.44 -4.45 -48.14
CA LYS A 54 -16.65 -4.43 -49.60
C LYS A 54 -16.06 -3.19 -50.28
N HIS A 55 -15.87 -2.08 -49.55
CA HIS A 55 -15.56 -0.77 -50.13
C HIS A 55 -14.33 -0.08 -49.52
N ALA A 56 -13.91 -0.46 -48.32
CA ALA A 56 -12.80 0.12 -47.57
C ALA A 56 -12.06 -0.96 -46.76
N PRO A 57 -10.74 -0.83 -46.55
CA PRO A 57 -9.94 -1.78 -45.77
C PRO A 57 -10.10 -1.57 -44.25
N THR A 58 -11.33 -1.44 -43.75
CA THR A 58 -11.59 -1.36 -42.30
C THR A 58 -11.80 -2.74 -41.72
N THR A 59 -11.03 -3.10 -40.69
CA THR A 59 -11.18 -4.38 -39.98
C THR A 59 -12.12 -4.23 -38.79
N LEU A 60 -12.87 -5.28 -38.47
CA LEU A 60 -13.73 -5.31 -37.27
C LEU A 60 -12.92 -5.03 -35.99
N SER A 61 -11.67 -5.51 -35.93
CA SER A 61 -10.75 -5.23 -34.82
C SER A 61 -10.49 -3.74 -34.63
N SER A 62 -10.36 -2.96 -35.71
CA SER A 62 -10.17 -1.50 -35.63
C SER A 62 -11.38 -0.78 -35.03
N LEU A 63 -12.60 -1.28 -35.30
CA LEU A 63 -13.84 -0.73 -34.73
C LEU A 63 -14.00 -1.09 -33.25
N LEU A 64 -13.53 -2.26 -32.83
CA LEU A 64 -13.61 -2.74 -31.45
C LEU A 64 -12.49 -2.23 -30.52
N ALA A 65 -11.36 -1.80 -31.06
CA ALA A 65 -10.15 -1.48 -30.28
C ALA A 65 -10.36 -0.43 -29.17
N HIS A 66 -11.44 0.36 -29.24
CA HIS A 66 -11.73 1.43 -28.27
C HIS A 66 -13.16 1.35 -27.70
N THR A 67 -13.87 0.22 -27.87
CA THR A 67 -15.23 0.06 -27.34
C THR A 67 -15.21 -0.50 -25.92
N SER A 68 -15.96 0.11 -25.01
CA SER A 68 -16.20 -0.41 -23.66
C SER A 68 -17.60 -1.04 -23.56
N LEU A 69 -17.69 -2.20 -22.91
CA LEU A 69 -18.99 -2.81 -22.59
C LEU A 69 -19.76 -1.91 -21.61
N TYR A 70 -21.02 -1.58 -21.93
CA TYR A 70 -21.88 -0.85 -21.02
C TYR A 70 -22.28 -1.77 -19.87
N THR A 71 -21.79 -1.45 -18.67
CA THR A 71 -22.24 -2.06 -17.42
C THR A 71 -23.12 -1.04 -16.71
N PRO A 72 -24.39 -1.37 -16.40
CA PRO A 72 -25.26 -0.43 -15.70
C PRO A 72 -24.63 -0.05 -14.35
N PRO A 73 -24.76 1.21 -13.91
CA PRO A 73 -24.25 1.62 -12.61
C PRO A 73 -24.86 0.73 -11.53
N ALA A 74 -24.04 0.33 -10.55
CA ALA A 74 -24.53 -0.48 -9.44
C ALA A 74 -25.74 0.20 -8.79
N PRO A 75 -26.80 -0.55 -8.46
CA PRO A 75 -27.98 0.04 -7.84
C PRO A 75 -27.56 0.77 -6.55
N PRO A 76 -28.20 1.91 -6.23
CA PRO A 76 -27.89 2.66 -5.03
C PRO A 76 -28.04 1.76 -3.80
N ARG A 77 -27.11 1.88 -2.84
CA ARG A 77 -27.14 1.08 -1.61
C ARG A 77 -28.45 1.37 -0.86
N ALA A 78 -29.10 0.32 -0.35
CA ALA A 78 -30.29 0.47 0.46
C ALA A 78 -30.01 1.35 1.70
N PRO A 79 -30.97 2.19 2.12
CA PRO A 79 -30.82 2.98 3.34
C PRO A 79 -30.66 2.04 4.54
N LYS A 80 -29.83 2.45 5.52
CA LYS A 80 -29.62 1.68 6.77
C LYS A 80 -30.93 1.61 7.55
N SER A 81 -31.22 0.46 8.16
CA SER A 81 -32.41 0.31 9.00
C SER A 81 -32.35 1.21 10.23
N PRO A 82 -33.49 1.75 10.70
CA PRO A 82 -33.52 2.64 11.87
C PRO A 82 -33.01 1.93 13.14
N GLU A 83 -33.32 0.65 13.31
CA GLU A 83 -32.82 -0.17 14.42
C GLU A 83 -31.29 -0.25 14.43
N TYR A 84 -30.66 -0.42 13.27
CA TYR A 84 -29.21 -0.44 13.16
C TYR A 84 -28.60 0.91 13.52
N THR A 85 -29.21 2.01 13.11
CA THR A 85 -28.72 3.36 13.48
C THR A 85 -28.84 3.63 14.98
N ALA A 86 -29.93 3.19 15.61
CA ALA A 86 -30.13 3.30 17.05
C ALA A 86 -29.09 2.45 17.82
N LEU A 87 -28.82 1.23 17.37
CA LEU A 87 -27.79 0.37 17.94
C LEU A 87 -26.40 0.98 17.80
N MET A 88 -26.06 1.54 16.64
CA MET A 88 -24.77 2.21 16.42
C MET A 88 -24.63 3.48 17.27
N ALA A 89 -25.71 4.23 17.46
CA ALA A 89 -25.71 5.40 18.34
C ALA A 89 -25.43 4.99 19.79
N ARG A 90 -26.08 3.92 20.26
CA ARG A 90 -25.81 3.34 21.59
C ARG A 90 -24.37 2.88 21.75
N LEU A 91 -23.83 2.13 20.79
CA LEU A 91 -22.44 1.64 20.85
C LEU A 91 -21.42 2.78 20.91
N ARG A 92 -21.65 3.88 20.17
CA ARG A 92 -20.77 5.06 20.25
C ARG A 92 -20.83 5.71 21.63
N ALA A 93 -22.03 5.89 22.18
CA ALA A 93 -22.19 6.44 23.52
C ALA A 93 -21.50 5.58 24.59
N ASP A 94 -21.62 4.25 24.49
CA ASP A 94 -20.95 3.32 25.42
C ASP A 94 -19.42 3.41 25.29
N GLN A 95 -18.89 3.52 24.07
CA GLN A 95 -17.45 3.71 23.85
C GLN A 95 -16.95 5.06 24.36
N GLU A 96 -17.70 6.13 24.14
CA GLU A 96 -17.39 7.47 24.64
C GLU A 96 -17.36 7.48 26.17
N ALA A 97 -18.33 6.86 26.84
CA ALA A 97 -18.36 6.73 28.29
C ALA A 97 -17.15 5.97 28.85
N LEU A 98 -16.74 4.87 28.20
CA LEU A 98 -15.54 4.12 28.58
C LEU A 98 -14.26 4.95 28.38
N SER A 99 -14.18 5.71 27.29
CA SER A 99 -13.05 6.58 27.01
C SER A 99 -12.93 7.69 28.07
N TYR A 100 -14.05 8.28 28.47
CA TYR A 100 -14.11 9.30 29.50
C TYR A 100 -13.73 8.73 30.87
N ALA A 101 -14.23 7.54 31.22
CA ALA A 101 -13.85 6.85 32.45
C ALA A 101 -12.35 6.58 32.53
N ARG A 102 -11.68 6.29 31.41
CA ARG A 102 -10.22 6.11 31.35
C ARG A 102 -9.44 7.41 31.55
N MET A 103 -9.97 8.54 31.09
CA MET A 103 -9.36 9.86 31.30
C MET A 103 -9.47 10.30 32.76
N LEU A 104 -10.63 10.07 33.38
CA LEU A 104 -10.86 10.40 34.79
C LEU A 104 -10.14 9.46 35.74
N HIS A 105 -10.08 8.17 35.41
CA HIS A 105 -9.36 7.15 36.17
C HIS A 105 -8.27 6.57 35.29
N PRO A 106 -7.08 7.21 35.24
CA PRO A 106 -5.93 6.62 34.60
C PRO A 106 -5.75 5.23 35.20
N PRO A 107 -5.81 4.15 34.41
CA PRO A 107 -5.56 2.82 34.93
C PRO A 107 -4.16 2.84 35.57
N PRO A 108 -3.97 2.21 36.74
CA PRO A 108 -2.63 2.06 37.29
C PRO A 108 -1.73 1.45 36.20
N PRO A 109 -0.48 1.92 36.07
CA PRO A 109 0.43 1.42 35.04
C PRO A 109 0.42 -0.10 35.11
N ARG A 110 -0.10 -0.73 34.06
CA ARG A 110 -0.22 -2.19 34.03
C ARG A 110 1.20 -2.72 34.12
N GLU A 111 1.51 -3.44 35.20
CA GLU A 111 2.79 -4.13 35.31
C GLU A 111 2.95 -4.98 34.06
N SER A 112 3.94 -4.63 33.23
CA SER A 112 4.23 -5.41 32.03
C SER A 112 4.57 -6.84 32.48
N PHE A 113 4.19 -7.84 31.68
CA PHE A 113 4.51 -9.25 32.00
C PHE A 113 6.02 -9.44 32.29
N SER A 114 6.86 -8.62 31.64
CA SER A 114 8.31 -8.51 31.88
C SER A 114 8.69 -7.96 33.26
N ALA A 115 7.89 -7.07 33.85
CA ALA A 115 8.12 -6.54 35.20
C ALA A 115 7.78 -7.57 36.29
N ARG A 116 6.75 -8.41 36.08
CA ARG A 116 6.35 -9.47 37.02
C ARG A 116 7.21 -10.74 36.93
N PHE A 117 7.68 -11.09 35.74
CA PHE A 117 8.42 -12.33 35.51
C PHE A 117 9.76 -12.05 34.80
N PRO A 118 10.76 -11.49 35.50
CA PRO A 118 12.06 -11.15 34.90
C PRO A 118 12.86 -12.38 34.39
N SER A 119 12.49 -13.60 34.81
CA SER A 119 13.15 -14.85 34.43
C SER A 119 12.35 -15.71 33.44
N ALA A 120 11.15 -15.30 33.04
CA ALA A 120 10.40 -16.04 32.03
C ALA A 120 11.07 -15.84 30.67
N ALA A 121 11.42 -16.93 29.98
CA ALA A 121 11.87 -16.85 28.60
C ALA A 121 10.78 -16.16 27.76
N ASN A 122 11.15 -15.06 27.08
CA ASN A 122 10.26 -14.32 26.20
C ASN A 122 9.79 -15.21 25.05
N PHE A 123 8.73 -15.98 25.26
CA PHE A 123 7.98 -16.58 24.17
C PHE A 123 7.00 -15.53 23.64
N SER A 124 7.54 -14.53 22.95
CA SER A 124 6.77 -13.51 22.25
C SER A 124 6.90 -13.76 20.75
N VAL A 125 5.90 -14.43 20.19
CA VAL A 125 5.56 -14.25 18.77
C VAL A 125 5.02 -12.81 18.65
N GLY A 126 5.90 -11.85 18.35
CA GLY A 126 5.50 -10.52 17.89
C GLY A 126 5.14 -9.45 18.93
N ALA A 127 5.80 -9.36 20.08
CA ALA A 127 5.62 -8.20 20.97
C ALA A 127 6.91 -7.81 21.71
N SER A 128 7.65 -6.85 21.15
CA SER A 128 8.60 -6.03 21.92
C SER A 128 7.88 -4.73 22.25
N ALA A 129 7.68 -4.45 23.53
CA ALA A 129 6.94 -3.28 24.00
C ALA A 129 7.87 -2.10 24.34
N ALA A 130 7.53 -0.92 23.80
CA ALA A 130 7.58 0.36 24.50
C ALA A 130 6.62 1.35 23.78
N PRO A 131 5.50 1.79 24.41
CA PRO A 131 4.53 2.63 23.72
C PRO A 131 4.88 4.10 23.93
N ASP A 132 5.20 4.81 22.85
CA ASP A 132 5.00 6.26 22.81
C ASP A 132 4.88 6.75 21.37
N SER A 133 3.66 6.75 20.82
CA SER A 133 3.19 7.43 19.59
C SER A 133 3.96 7.27 18.25
N LEU A 134 5.13 6.64 18.24
CA LEU A 134 6.00 6.32 17.10
C LEU A 134 5.92 4.83 16.70
N ASP A 135 5.18 4.03 17.48
CA ASP A 135 5.12 2.57 17.36
C ASP A 135 4.23 2.12 16.18
N ASP A 136 3.26 2.93 15.75
CA ASP A 136 2.43 2.63 14.57
C ASP A 136 3.28 2.67 13.29
N ASP A 137 4.15 3.68 13.14
CA ASP A 137 5.06 3.80 11.98
C ASP A 137 6.11 2.68 11.97
N LEU A 138 6.67 2.32 13.13
CA LEU A 138 7.60 1.20 13.25
C LEU A 138 6.91 -0.15 12.96
N SER A 139 5.63 -0.30 13.34
CA SER A 139 4.85 -1.49 13.01
C SER A 139 4.61 -1.62 11.51
N TYR A 140 4.26 -0.53 10.82
CA TYR A 140 4.11 -0.54 9.37
C TYR A 140 5.44 -0.81 8.65
N GLU A 141 6.55 -0.24 9.11
CA GLU A 141 7.86 -0.53 8.53
C GLU A 141 8.29 -1.99 8.75
N ASP A 142 8.08 -2.55 9.94
CA ASP A 142 8.39 -3.94 10.24
C ASP A 142 7.50 -4.91 9.44
N VAL A 143 6.21 -4.61 9.31
CA VAL A 143 5.27 -5.37 8.46
C VAL A 143 5.67 -5.26 6.99
N HIS A 144 6.01 -4.08 6.51
CA HIS A 144 6.46 -3.87 5.13
C HIS A 144 7.75 -4.67 4.85
N ARG A 145 8.69 -4.66 5.79
CA ARG A 145 9.93 -5.42 5.70
C ARG A 145 9.67 -6.93 5.70
N GLN A 146 8.74 -7.41 6.52
CA GLN A 146 8.32 -8.81 6.51
C GLN A 146 7.64 -9.20 5.20
N ILE A 147 6.78 -8.33 4.65
CA ILE A 147 6.13 -8.54 3.35
C ILE A 147 7.18 -8.63 2.23
N ILE A 148 8.17 -7.74 2.21
CA ILE A 148 9.27 -7.77 1.23
C ILE A 148 10.05 -9.08 1.35
N LEU A 149 10.34 -9.55 2.57
CA LEU A 149 11.03 -10.81 2.80
C LEU A 149 10.22 -12.00 2.26
N ILE A 150 8.92 -12.05 2.54
CA ILE A 150 8.01 -13.08 2.02
C ILE A 150 8.00 -13.07 0.49
N ILE A 151 7.86 -11.90 -0.14
CA ILE A 151 7.87 -11.78 -1.60
C ILE A 151 9.20 -12.27 -2.19
N ASN A 152 10.33 -11.92 -1.58
CA ASN A 152 11.64 -12.36 -2.06
C ASN A 152 11.81 -13.88 -1.98
N ILE A 153 11.32 -14.50 -0.90
CA ILE A 153 11.29 -15.96 -0.76
C ILE A 153 10.38 -16.60 -1.81
N LEU A 154 9.20 -16.03 -2.08
CA LEU A 154 8.32 -16.55 -3.13
C LEU A 154 8.98 -16.49 -4.51
N VAL A 155 9.64 -15.38 -4.84
CA VAL A 155 10.37 -15.24 -6.11
C VAL A 155 11.53 -16.23 -6.20
N SER A 156 12.28 -16.44 -5.11
CA SER A 156 13.37 -17.43 -5.08
C SER A 156 12.85 -18.85 -5.34
N ILE A 157 11.72 -19.23 -4.73
CA ILE A 157 11.08 -20.54 -4.92
C ILE A 157 10.63 -20.72 -6.37
N VAL A 158 9.99 -19.71 -6.98
CA VAL A 158 9.57 -19.77 -8.40
C VAL A 158 10.79 -19.89 -9.32
N CYS A 159 11.83 -19.10 -9.10
CA CYS A 159 13.07 -19.17 -9.88
C CYS A 159 13.71 -20.56 -9.81
N VAL A 160 13.81 -21.15 -8.62
CA VAL A 160 14.37 -22.50 -8.47
C VAL A 160 13.46 -23.56 -9.05
N ALA A 161 12.13 -23.44 -8.91
CA ALA A 161 11.19 -24.36 -9.54
C ALA A 161 11.33 -24.36 -11.07
N VAL A 162 11.43 -23.19 -11.70
CA VAL A 162 11.66 -23.05 -13.15
C VAL A 162 13.03 -23.61 -13.53
N PHE A 163 14.07 -23.30 -12.77
CA PHE A 163 15.42 -23.81 -13.02
C PHE A 163 15.48 -25.34 -12.94
N VAL A 164 14.91 -25.93 -11.89
CA VAL A 164 14.81 -27.39 -11.72
C VAL A 164 13.98 -28.00 -12.84
N TRP A 165 12.86 -27.39 -13.25
CA TRP A 165 12.04 -27.87 -14.35
C TRP A 165 12.81 -27.92 -15.68
N VAL A 166 13.54 -26.86 -16.00
CA VAL A 166 14.37 -26.77 -17.22
C VAL A 166 15.54 -27.74 -17.16
N ALA A 167 16.29 -27.77 -16.06
CA ALA A 167 17.45 -28.64 -15.88
C ALA A 167 17.06 -30.13 -15.82
N ALA A 168 15.94 -30.45 -15.18
CA ALA A 168 15.44 -31.82 -15.07
C ALA A 168 14.94 -32.37 -16.40
N ARG A 169 14.55 -31.52 -17.37
CA ARG A 169 13.88 -31.94 -18.62
C ARG A 169 14.58 -33.11 -19.34
N HIS A 170 15.91 -33.14 -19.31
CA HIS A 170 16.75 -34.17 -19.93
C HIS A 170 17.50 -35.11 -18.95
N TRP A 171 17.27 -35.02 -17.63
CA TRP A 171 18.06 -35.76 -16.62
C TRP A 171 17.34 -36.98 -16.03
N SER A 172 18.12 -37.99 -15.64
CA SER A 172 17.63 -39.21 -14.96
C SER A 172 17.10 -38.92 -13.55
N VAL A 173 16.21 -39.80 -13.05
CA VAL A 173 15.46 -39.61 -11.79
C VAL A 173 16.37 -39.30 -10.60
N GLY A 174 17.51 -39.98 -10.46
CA GLY A 174 18.46 -39.74 -9.37
C GLY A 174 19.10 -38.35 -9.39
N LYS A 175 19.44 -37.83 -10.59
CA LYS A 175 19.99 -36.48 -10.73
C LYS A 175 18.94 -35.41 -10.43
N ARG A 176 17.67 -35.65 -10.79
CA ARG A 176 16.55 -34.76 -10.44
C ARG A 176 16.33 -34.70 -8.93
N LEU A 177 16.40 -35.84 -8.26
CA LEU A 177 16.27 -35.93 -6.80
C LEU A 177 17.42 -35.21 -6.10
N GLY A 178 18.67 -35.47 -6.51
CA GLY A 178 19.85 -34.83 -5.95
C GLY A 178 19.82 -33.30 -6.14
N LEU A 179 19.41 -32.83 -7.32
CA LEU A 179 19.28 -31.40 -7.60
C LEU A 179 18.18 -30.74 -6.75
N SER A 180 17.05 -31.42 -6.54
CA SER A 180 15.95 -30.88 -5.74
C SER A 180 16.31 -30.79 -4.26
N MET A 181 16.98 -31.81 -3.72
CA MET A 181 17.46 -31.79 -2.33
C MET A 181 18.55 -30.73 -2.13
N ALA A 182 19.54 -30.65 -3.02
CA ALA A 182 20.60 -29.65 -2.94
C ALA A 182 20.06 -28.22 -3.13
N GLY A 183 19.12 -28.03 -4.07
CA GLY A 183 18.46 -26.74 -4.31
C GLY A 183 17.68 -26.25 -3.10
N SER A 184 16.91 -27.12 -2.45
CA SER A 184 16.16 -26.81 -1.22
C SER A 184 17.10 -26.37 -0.08
N VAL A 185 18.18 -27.13 0.16
CA VAL A 185 19.17 -26.77 1.18
C VAL A 185 19.86 -25.46 0.84
N GLY A 186 20.21 -25.24 -0.43
CA GLY A 186 20.84 -24.00 -0.90
C GLY A 186 19.95 -22.76 -0.68
N ILE A 187 18.65 -22.87 -0.99
CA ILE A 187 17.67 -21.80 -0.74
C ILE A 187 17.58 -21.50 0.77
N ALA A 188 17.42 -22.53 1.60
CA ALA A 188 17.30 -22.35 3.04
C ALA A 188 18.54 -21.65 3.63
N VAL A 189 19.75 -22.04 3.21
CA VAL A 189 20.99 -21.39 3.66
C VAL A 189 21.07 -19.95 3.16
N ALA A 190 20.75 -19.70 1.89
CA ALA A 190 20.76 -18.36 1.32
C ALA A 190 19.81 -17.41 2.08
N GLU A 191 18.61 -17.87 2.43
CA GLU A 191 17.63 -17.10 3.20
C GLU A 191 18.14 -16.73 4.59
N VAL A 192 18.70 -17.70 5.31
CA VAL A 192 19.28 -17.46 6.64
C VAL A 192 20.42 -16.45 6.58
N VAL A 193 21.28 -16.54 5.55
CA VAL A 193 22.38 -15.60 5.35
C VAL A 193 21.86 -14.19 5.03
N VAL A 194 20.86 -14.06 4.16
CA VAL A 194 20.24 -12.77 3.81
C VAL A 194 19.61 -12.12 5.05
N TYR A 195 18.87 -12.89 5.86
CA TYR A 195 18.27 -12.38 7.08
C TYR A 195 19.33 -12.00 8.12
N ALA A 196 20.32 -12.86 8.35
CA ALA A 196 21.42 -12.59 9.28
C ALA A 196 22.23 -11.36 8.86
N GLY A 197 22.49 -11.20 7.55
CA GLY A 197 23.16 -10.03 7.00
C GLY A 197 22.36 -8.75 7.20
N TYR A 198 21.05 -8.79 6.96
CA TYR A 198 20.17 -7.66 7.25
C TYR A 198 20.19 -7.30 8.74
N VAL A 199 19.99 -8.29 9.63
CA VAL A 199 19.89 -8.04 11.08
C VAL A 199 21.19 -7.43 11.60
N ARG A 200 22.35 -7.91 11.13
CA ARG A 200 23.65 -7.30 11.44
C ARG A 200 23.71 -5.85 10.98
N LYS A 201 23.31 -5.56 9.73
CA LYS A 201 23.32 -4.19 9.19
C LYS A 201 22.41 -3.23 9.97
N VAL A 202 21.23 -3.68 10.40
CA VAL A 202 20.32 -2.87 11.23
C VAL A 202 20.86 -2.67 12.63
N GLN A 203 21.48 -3.69 13.23
CA GLN A 203 22.14 -3.55 14.53
C GLN A 203 23.33 -2.59 14.44
N ASP A 204 24.10 -2.63 13.36
CA ASP A 204 25.22 -1.73 13.12
C ASP A 204 24.74 -0.29 12.94
N ALA A 205 23.67 -0.06 12.18
CA ALA A 205 23.04 1.26 12.04
C ALA A 205 22.60 1.82 13.40
N LYS A 206 21.90 1.01 14.22
CA LYS A 206 21.48 1.39 15.58
C LYS A 206 22.65 1.66 16.51
N ARG A 207 23.76 0.92 16.40
CA ARG A 207 24.99 1.13 17.19
C ARG A 207 25.69 2.43 16.80
N VAL A 208 25.75 2.75 15.51
CA VAL A 208 26.34 3.99 14.99
C VAL A 208 25.50 5.19 15.41
N GLU A 209 24.18 5.09 15.35
CA GLU A 209 23.26 6.15 15.78
C GLU A 209 23.34 6.42 17.28
N ARG A 210 23.32 5.38 18.13
CA ARG A 210 23.49 5.51 19.58
C ARG A 210 24.84 6.11 20.02
N ARG A 211 25.86 6.03 19.16
CA ARG A 211 27.19 6.61 19.43
C ARG A 211 27.27 8.11 19.11
N LYS A 212 26.30 8.68 18.39
CA LYS A 212 26.26 10.12 18.15
C LYS A 212 25.70 10.80 19.41
N PRO A 213 26.49 11.58 20.17
CA PRO A 213 25.97 12.30 21.32
C PRO A 213 24.98 13.36 20.85
N GLU A 214 23.76 13.31 21.37
CA GLU A 214 22.72 14.30 21.08
C GLU A 214 23.10 15.63 21.76
N ILE A 215 23.53 16.61 20.97
CA ILE A 215 23.79 17.96 21.46
C ILE A 215 22.44 18.65 21.59
N LYS A 216 21.84 18.58 22.78
CA LYS A 216 20.63 19.32 23.11
C LYS A 216 21.00 20.78 23.36
N GLU A 217 20.81 21.62 22.35
CA GLU A 217 20.91 23.07 22.49
C GLU A 217 19.71 23.57 23.32
N ILE A 218 19.99 24.17 24.48
CA ILE A 218 18.95 24.74 25.34
C ILE A 218 18.57 26.09 24.74
N VAL A 219 17.49 26.12 23.95
CA VAL A 219 17.05 27.33 23.22
C VAL A 219 16.45 28.40 24.14
N ARG A 220 16.02 28.07 25.37
CA ARG A 220 15.58 29.07 26.36
C ARG A 220 15.48 28.48 27.76
N SER A 221 16.31 28.95 28.69
CA SER A 221 16.07 28.75 30.12
C SER A 221 15.33 29.96 30.68
N TRP A 222 14.08 29.77 31.11
CA TRP A 222 13.37 30.76 31.91
C TRP A 222 13.75 30.54 33.36
N VAL A 223 14.59 31.41 33.92
CA VAL A 223 14.83 31.44 35.36
C VAL A 223 13.67 32.24 35.96
N ILE A 224 12.74 31.54 36.60
CA ILE A 224 11.77 32.19 37.50
C ILE A 224 12.52 32.39 38.81
N ASP A 225 13.21 33.53 38.93
CA ASP A 225 13.63 34.01 40.24
C ASP A 225 12.42 34.62 40.93
N LYS A 226 12.19 34.21 42.17
CA LYS A 226 11.04 34.64 42.96
C LYS A 226 11.47 35.86 43.75
N GLY A 227 11.55 37.02 43.09
CA GLY A 227 11.82 38.28 43.75
C GLY A 227 12.41 39.35 42.84
N ASP A 228 11.66 40.42 42.69
CA ASP A 228 12.00 41.75 42.17
C ASP A 228 12.22 41.93 40.66
N GLU A 229 11.24 42.64 40.10
CA GLU A 229 11.20 43.29 38.80
C GLU A 229 12.39 44.23 38.61
N LYS A 230 13.06 44.12 37.46
CA LYS A 230 13.59 45.23 36.66
C LYS A 230 14.03 44.72 35.29
N GLU A 231 13.35 45.20 34.24
CA GLU A 231 13.75 45.04 32.86
C GLU A 231 14.98 45.90 32.56
N GLU A 232 16.09 45.28 32.14
CA GLU A 232 17.09 45.91 31.30
C GLU A 232 17.41 45.00 30.11
N VAL A 233 17.10 45.50 28.91
CA VAL A 233 17.41 44.86 27.63
C VAL A 233 18.85 45.20 27.26
N VAL A 234 19.77 44.24 27.41
CA VAL A 234 21.14 44.35 26.88
C VAL A 234 21.24 43.57 25.58
N VAL A 235 21.36 44.32 24.48
CA VAL A 235 21.74 43.82 23.16
C VAL A 235 23.24 43.49 23.19
N VAL A 236 23.61 42.21 23.14
CA VAL A 236 25.02 41.80 23.00
C VAL A 236 25.31 41.40 21.56
N ALA A 237 26.16 42.21 20.93
CA ALA A 237 26.78 41.96 19.66
C ALA A 237 27.81 40.81 19.76
N LYS A 238 27.79 39.98 18.71
CA LYS A 238 28.79 39.04 18.20
C LYS A 238 30.18 39.06 18.90
N GLY A 239 30.50 37.97 19.58
CA GLY A 239 31.84 37.67 20.12
C GLY A 239 32.04 36.17 20.27
N GLU A 240 32.92 35.63 19.43
CA GLU A 240 33.46 34.28 19.44
C GLU A 240 34.37 34.07 20.67
N ALA A 241 34.11 33.05 21.50
CA ALA A 241 35.11 32.24 22.21
C ALA A 241 34.46 31.22 23.15
N ASP A 242 34.71 29.95 22.83
CA ASP A 242 35.09 28.83 23.70
C ASP A 242 34.74 28.90 25.21
N GLY A 243 33.96 27.90 25.68
CA GLY A 243 33.63 27.77 27.09
C GLY A 243 32.58 26.73 27.45
N VAL A 244 32.57 25.55 26.80
CA VAL A 244 31.64 24.47 27.19
C VAL A 244 32.12 23.81 28.49
N ARG A 245 31.53 24.22 29.63
CA ARG A 245 31.76 23.61 30.95
C ARG A 245 30.97 22.30 31.09
N PHE A 246 31.66 21.16 31.06
CA PHE A 246 31.08 19.85 31.34
C PHE A 246 30.89 19.63 32.86
N ARG A 247 29.64 19.57 33.33
CA ARG A 247 29.32 19.03 34.67
C ARG A 247 29.23 17.50 34.59
N ARG A 248 30.32 16.80 34.91
CA ARG A 248 30.29 15.35 35.15
C ARG A 248 29.61 15.06 36.49
N GLY A 249 28.34 14.67 36.46
CA GLY A 249 27.65 14.03 37.58
C GLY A 249 28.07 12.56 37.69
N LYS A 250 28.71 12.20 38.81
CA LYS A 250 29.13 10.84 39.15
C LYS A 250 27.95 10.14 39.83
N HIS A 251 27.22 9.29 39.11
CA HIS A 251 26.21 8.43 39.73
C HIS A 251 26.90 7.17 40.27
N ARG A 252 26.76 6.96 41.58
CA ARG A 252 26.93 5.68 42.26
C ARG A 252 25.57 5.02 42.38
#